data_AF-A0A838F978-F1
#
_entry.id   AF-A0A838F978-F1
#
_cell.length_a   1.000
_cell.length_b   1.000
_cell.length_c   1.000
_cell.angle_alpha   90.00
_cell.angle_beta   90.00
_cell.angle_gamma   90.00
#
_symmetry.space_group_name_H-M   'P 1'
#
loop_
_entity.id
_entity.type
_entity.pdbx_description
1 polymer ?
#
loop_
_entity_poly.entity_id
_entity_poly.type
_entity_poly.pdbx_seq_one_letter_code
_entity_poly.pdbx_strand_id
1 'polypeptide(L)'
;MMKKFIQCLTIALLAFMQINTASATHAAGMDLSYICTGNNQYLFYATFYRDCNGIDAPTSLPIDISSASCGYAQTFNADLVFSTYGSDSISHLAGLCPDLNSQCLGGNYTGYEQYIYSVQVSLPFTCSDWIIATHISARNEAITNLANPGDYDLYVECHLDNSSGI
;
A
#
# COMPACT_ATOMS: atom_id res chain seq x y z
N MET A 1 -47.70 -4.01 30.84
CA MET A 1 -47.49 -3.01 29.77
C MET A 1 -46.05 -2.50 29.73
N MET A 2 -45.45 -2.08 30.84
CA MET A 2 -44.08 -1.53 30.89
C MET A 2 -42.97 -2.46 30.35
N LYS A 3 -43.02 -3.78 30.58
CA LYS A 3 -42.00 -4.71 30.05
C LYS A 3 -41.94 -4.73 28.52
N LYS A 4 -43.10 -4.67 27.84
CA LYS A 4 -43.17 -4.63 26.38
C LYS A 4 -42.65 -3.29 25.82
N PHE A 5 -42.86 -2.20 26.55
CA PHE A 5 -42.34 -0.88 26.20
C PHE A 5 -40.81 -0.82 26.32
N ILE A 6 -40.24 -1.37 27.39
CA ILE A 6 -38.78 -1.47 27.59
C ILE A 6 -38.15 -2.34 26.50
N GLN A 7 -38.78 -3.47 26.14
CA GLN A 7 -38.32 -4.34 25.05
C GLN A 7 -38.30 -3.65 23.68
N CYS A 8 -39.33 -2.86 23.36
CA CYS A 8 -39.32 -2.07 22.11
C CYS A 8 -38.23 -1.00 22.11
N LEU A 9 -37.99 -0.36 23.26
CA LEU A 9 -36.96 0.68 23.39
C LEU A 9 -35.54 0.12 23.23
N THR A 10 -35.25 -1.06 23.78
CA THR A 10 -33.94 -1.72 23.61
C THR A 10 -33.71 -2.18 22.17
N ILE A 11 -34.73 -2.71 21.49
CA ILE A 11 -34.62 -3.11 20.07
C ILE A 11 -34.39 -1.88 19.18
N ALA A 12 -35.10 -0.78 19.43
CA ALA A 12 -34.88 0.47 18.72
C ALA A 12 -33.46 1.02 18.94
N LEU A 13 -32.93 0.96 20.17
CA LEU A 13 -31.57 1.42 20.49
C LEU A 13 -30.48 0.59 19.79
N LEU A 14 -30.67 -0.72 19.68
CA LEU A 14 -29.76 -1.63 18.95
C LEU A 14 -29.78 -1.40 17.43
N ALA A 15 -30.92 -0.97 16.87
CA ALA A 15 -31.06 -0.67 15.45
C ALA A 15 -30.35 0.63 15.02
N PHE A 16 -29.98 1.50 15.97
CA PHE A 16 -29.20 2.72 15.71
C PHE A 16 -27.68 2.54 15.91
N MET A 17 -27.22 1.33 16.25
CA MET A 17 -25.77 1.06 16.23
C MET A 17 -25.29 1.04 14.78
N GLN A 18 -24.46 2.02 14.43
CA GLN A 18 -23.84 2.12 13.11
C GLN A 18 -23.05 0.84 12.84
N ILE A 19 -23.37 0.17 11.73
CA ILE A 19 -22.56 -0.92 11.21
C ILE A 19 -21.32 -0.25 10.58
N ASN A 20 -20.24 -0.15 11.34
CA ASN A 20 -18.94 0.16 10.74
C ASN A 20 -18.59 -1.03 9.86
N THR A 21 -18.57 -0.82 8.55
CA THR A 21 -17.99 -1.79 7.63
C THR A 21 -16.51 -1.90 7.98
N ALA A 22 -16.07 -3.06 8.46
CA ALA A 22 -14.65 -3.35 8.59
C ALA A 22 -14.05 -3.36 7.18
N SER A 23 -13.40 -2.25 6.81
CA SER A 23 -12.62 -2.17 5.59
C SER A 23 -11.25 -2.75 5.92
N ALA A 24 -11.06 -4.04 5.68
CA ALA A 24 -9.73 -4.61 5.72
C ALA A 24 -8.96 -4.08 4.50
N THR A 25 -7.84 -3.40 4.74
CA THR A 25 -6.92 -2.94 3.71
C THR A 25 -5.88 -4.04 3.51
N HIS A 26 -5.93 -4.71 2.37
CA HIS A 26 -5.19 -5.96 2.14
C HIS A 26 -3.82 -5.71 1.51
N ALA A 27 -3.08 -4.74 2.06
CA ALA A 27 -1.71 -4.46 1.67
C ALA A 27 -0.81 -5.64 2.08
N ALA A 28 -0.46 -6.50 1.12
CA ALA A 28 0.37 -7.69 1.35
C ALA A 28 1.86 -7.32 1.46
N GLY A 29 2.29 -6.30 0.73
CA GLY A 29 3.68 -5.84 0.76
C GLY A 29 3.92 -4.65 -0.17
N MET A 30 5.09 -4.03 -0.02
CA MET A 30 5.55 -2.96 -0.89
C MET A 30 7.06 -3.03 -1.07
N ASP A 31 7.54 -2.63 -2.25
CA ASP A 31 8.94 -2.37 -2.54
C ASP A 31 9.11 -0.97 -3.13
N LEU A 32 10.23 -0.31 -2.81
CA LEU A 32 10.60 0.97 -3.38
C LEU A 32 11.98 0.84 -4.02
N SER A 33 12.09 1.24 -5.28
CA SER A 33 13.34 1.21 -6.04
C SER A 33 13.47 2.46 -6.91
N TYR A 34 14.67 2.71 -7.41
CA TYR A 34 14.92 3.87 -8.26
C TYR A 34 16.02 3.59 -9.29
N ILE A 35 16.00 4.36 -10.37
CA ILE A 35 17.04 4.42 -11.39
C ILE A 35 17.49 5.87 -11.51
N CYS A 36 18.80 6.14 -11.41
CA CYS A 36 19.33 7.44 -11.82
C CYS A 36 19.37 7.51 -13.35
N THR A 37 18.68 8.49 -13.92
CA THR A 37 18.68 8.79 -15.36
C THR A 37 19.69 9.87 -15.75
N GLY A 38 20.48 10.35 -14.79
CA GLY A 38 21.53 11.36 -14.93
C GLY A 38 21.07 12.78 -14.60
N ASN A 39 22.01 13.69 -14.35
CA ASN A 39 21.76 15.10 -13.99
C ASN A 39 20.83 15.24 -12.76
N ASN A 40 21.07 14.46 -11.69
CA ASN A 40 20.21 14.40 -10.51
C ASN A 40 18.74 14.03 -10.81
N GLN A 41 18.46 13.41 -11.96
CA GLN A 41 17.14 12.89 -12.29
C GLN A 41 17.03 11.43 -11.90
N TYR A 42 15.94 11.10 -11.22
CA TYR A 42 15.65 9.78 -10.70
C TYR A 42 14.26 9.34 -11.13
N LEU A 43 14.15 8.13 -11.65
CA LEU A 43 12.89 7.47 -11.88
C LEU A 43 12.62 6.52 -10.71
N PHE A 44 11.67 6.89 -9.86
CA PHE A 44 11.26 6.10 -8.70
C PHE A 44 10.15 5.13 -9.09
N TYR A 45 10.23 3.91 -8.56
CA TYR A 45 9.21 2.88 -8.70
C TYR A 45 8.74 2.43 -7.32
N ALA A 46 7.44 2.59 -7.05
CA ALA A 46 6.78 1.96 -5.93
C ALA A 46 6.02 0.73 -6.45
N THR A 47 6.38 -0.45 -5.96
CA THR A 47 5.66 -1.69 -6.26
C THR A 47 4.79 -2.04 -5.07
N PHE A 48 3.49 -2.13 -5.29
CA PHE A 48 2.50 -2.51 -4.29
C PHE A 48 1.98 -3.92 -4.59
N TYR A 49 1.98 -4.76 -3.56
CA TYR A 49 1.41 -6.10 -3.58
C TYR A 49 0.15 -6.10 -2.74
N ARG A 50 -0.98 -6.47 -3.35
CA ARG A 50 -2.26 -6.63 -2.65
C ARG A 50 -2.74 -8.07 -2.76
N ASP A 51 -3.53 -8.53 -1.80
CA ASP A 51 -4.31 -9.75 -2.02
C ASP A 51 -5.59 -9.48 -2.83
N CYS A 52 -6.06 -10.51 -3.54
CA CYS A 52 -7.18 -10.38 -4.49
C CYS A 52 -8.57 -10.31 -3.85
N ASN A 53 -8.68 -10.55 -2.55
CA ASN A 53 -9.92 -10.30 -1.80
C ASN A 53 -10.01 -8.87 -1.27
N GLY A 54 -8.94 -8.10 -1.47
CA GLY A 54 -8.81 -6.77 -0.93
C GLY A 54 -9.56 -5.69 -1.65
N ILE A 55 -9.40 -4.49 -1.10
CA ILE A 55 -9.80 -3.24 -1.76
C ILE A 55 -8.99 -3.02 -3.05
N ASP A 56 -9.56 -2.24 -3.95
CA ASP A 56 -8.89 -1.82 -5.18
C ASP A 56 -7.58 -1.09 -4.86
N ALA A 57 -6.55 -1.35 -5.66
CA ALA A 57 -5.31 -0.59 -5.58
C ALA A 57 -5.58 0.88 -5.90
N PRO A 58 -4.88 1.83 -5.24
CA PRO A 58 -5.07 3.25 -5.51
C PRO A 58 -4.61 3.58 -6.93
N THR A 59 -5.12 4.68 -7.50
CA THR A 59 -4.70 5.13 -8.84
C THR A 59 -3.29 5.72 -8.86
N SER A 60 -2.81 6.16 -7.71
CA SER A 60 -1.48 6.73 -7.51
C SER A 60 -0.97 6.44 -6.09
N LEU A 61 0.34 6.48 -5.90
CA LEU A 61 0.98 6.42 -4.58
C LEU A 61 1.81 7.67 -4.30
N PRO A 62 1.91 8.13 -3.04
CA PRO A 62 2.81 9.20 -2.67
C PRO A 62 4.27 8.71 -2.70
N ILE A 63 5.16 9.57 -3.18
CA ILE A 63 6.61 9.47 -3.04
C ILE A 63 7.09 10.68 -2.25
N ASP A 64 7.38 10.46 -0.97
CA ASP A 64 7.88 11.48 -0.04
C ASP A 64 9.41 11.53 -0.13
N ILE A 65 9.97 12.70 -0.42
CA ILE A 65 11.42 12.90 -0.56
C ILE A 65 11.86 13.96 0.43
N SER A 66 12.86 13.66 1.25
CA SER A 66 13.43 14.60 2.20
C SER A 66 14.94 14.48 2.34
N SER A 67 15.59 15.57 2.75
CA SER A 67 17.00 15.63 3.14
C SER A 67 17.17 16.67 4.23
N ALA A 68 17.78 16.29 5.35
CA ALA A 68 18.02 17.19 6.47
C ALA A 68 19.18 18.15 6.16
N SER A 69 20.25 17.65 5.53
CA SER A 69 21.43 18.44 5.16
C SER A 69 21.12 19.53 4.13
N CYS A 70 20.11 19.31 3.27
CA CYS A 70 19.66 20.29 2.28
C CYS A 70 18.37 21.03 2.67
N GLY A 71 17.80 20.75 3.85
CA GLY A 71 16.58 21.41 4.33
C GLY A 71 15.40 21.25 3.38
N TYR A 72 15.27 20.09 2.74
CA TYR A 72 14.27 19.82 1.70
C TYR A 72 13.28 18.75 2.16
N ALA A 73 12.00 18.95 1.87
CA ALA A 73 10.95 17.96 2.01
C ALA A 73 9.83 18.25 1.00
N GLN A 74 9.45 17.26 0.19
CA GLN A 74 8.37 17.37 -0.79
C GLN A 74 7.77 16.00 -1.10
N THR A 75 6.46 15.97 -1.32
CA THR A 75 5.73 14.79 -1.80
C THR A 75 5.42 14.91 -3.28
N PHE A 76 5.62 13.82 -4.02
CA PHE A 76 5.25 13.66 -5.42
C PHE A 76 4.20 12.55 -5.55
N ASN A 77 3.41 12.57 -6.64
CA ASN A 77 2.48 11.48 -6.95
C ASN A 77 3.11 10.58 -8.02
N ALA A 78 3.22 9.29 -7.72
CA ALA A 78 3.58 8.26 -8.69
C ALA A 78 2.33 7.66 -9.31
N ASP A 79 2.29 7.68 -10.64
CA ASP A 79 1.17 7.18 -11.42
C ASP A 79 1.33 5.69 -11.71
N LEU A 80 0.21 4.95 -11.77
CA LEU A 80 0.20 3.54 -12.12
C LEU A 80 0.72 3.34 -13.55
N VAL A 81 1.78 2.53 -13.71
CA VAL A 81 2.38 2.21 -15.02
C VAL A 81 2.24 0.75 -15.41
N PHE A 82 1.99 -0.14 -14.47
CA PHE A 82 1.79 -1.57 -14.72
C PHE A 82 0.95 -2.22 -13.62
N SER A 83 0.10 -3.19 -13.96
CA SER A 83 -0.55 -4.05 -12.97
C SER A 83 -0.79 -5.46 -13.49
N THR A 84 -0.89 -6.42 -12.57
CA THR A 84 -1.29 -7.81 -12.86
C THR A 84 -2.75 -8.08 -12.54
N TYR A 85 -3.60 -7.03 -12.52
CA TYR A 85 -5.01 -7.13 -12.13
C TYR A 85 -5.75 -8.24 -12.90
N GLY A 86 -6.48 -9.09 -12.17
CA GLY A 86 -7.23 -10.21 -12.74
C GLY A 86 -6.35 -11.35 -13.27
N SER A 87 -5.10 -11.46 -12.82
CA SER A 87 -4.19 -12.55 -13.19
C SER A 87 -3.59 -13.23 -11.96
N ASP A 88 -3.06 -14.46 -12.14
CA ASP A 88 -2.56 -15.30 -11.03
C ASP A 88 -1.04 -15.51 -11.05
N SER A 89 -0.30 -14.65 -11.75
CA SER A 89 1.15 -14.81 -11.92
C SER A 89 1.90 -14.69 -10.61
N ILE A 90 1.46 -13.81 -9.71
CA ILE A 90 2.15 -13.56 -8.43
C ILE A 90 1.90 -14.68 -7.43
N SER A 91 0.68 -15.23 -7.34
CA SER A 91 0.37 -16.28 -6.36
C SER A 91 1.15 -17.56 -6.62
N HIS A 92 1.37 -17.90 -7.89
CA HIS A 92 2.22 -19.02 -8.29
C HIS A 92 3.70 -18.78 -7.94
N LEU A 93 4.19 -17.54 -8.12
CA LEU A 93 5.53 -17.16 -7.65
C LEU A 93 5.63 -17.20 -6.12
N ALA A 94 4.54 -16.91 -5.41
CA ALA A 94 4.44 -16.99 -3.95
C ALA A 94 4.23 -18.42 -3.42
N GLY A 95 4.25 -19.45 -4.29
CA GLY A 95 4.25 -20.86 -3.91
C GLY A 95 2.93 -21.60 -4.11
N LEU A 96 1.92 -21.01 -4.77
CA LEU A 96 0.73 -21.74 -5.18
C LEU A 96 1.07 -22.78 -6.27
N CYS A 97 0.56 -24.00 -6.12
CA CYS A 97 0.78 -25.05 -7.12
C CYS A 97 0.11 -24.69 -8.46
N PRO A 98 0.74 -24.97 -9.62
CA PRO A 98 0.21 -24.63 -10.96
C PRO A 98 -1.22 -25.06 -11.28
N ASP A 99 -1.70 -26.11 -10.63
CA ASP A 99 -3.03 -26.68 -10.89
C ASP A 99 -4.13 -26.07 -10.00
N LEU A 100 -3.78 -25.12 -9.13
CA LEU A 100 -4.68 -24.48 -8.18
C LEU A 100 -4.93 -23.04 -8.58
N ASN A 101 -6.20 -22.64 -8.57
CA ASN A 101 -6.56 -21.24 -8.82
C ASN A 101 -6.56 -20.45 -7.51
N SER A 102 -5.94 -19.27 -7.53
CA SER A 102 -6.12 -18.31 -6.45
C SER A 102 -7.44 -17.54 -6.56
N GLN A 103 -7.73 -16.74 -5.55
CA GLN A 103 -8.86 -15.82 -5.49
C GLN A 103 -8.85 -14.79 -6.63
N CYS A 104 -7.70 -14.46 -7.20
CA CYS A 104 -7.59 -13.57 -8.37
C CYS A 104 -8.30 -14.13 -9.61
N LEU A 105 -8.45 -15.47 -9.69
CA LEU A 105 -9.14 -16.19 -10.76
C LEU A 105 -10.41 -16.91 -10.27
N GLY A 106 -10.98 -16.48 -9.13
CA GLY A 106 -12.19 -17.07 -8.56
C GLY A 106 -11.99 -18.43 -7.88
N GLY A 107 -10.75 -18.78 -7.53
CA GLY A 107 -10.43 -19.95 -6.71
C GLY A 107 -10.51 -19.67 -5.20
N ASN A 108 -10.08 -20.64 -4.39
CA ASN A 108 -10.19 -20.60 -2.93
C ASN A 108 -8.87 -20.28 -2.22
N TYR A 109 -7.75 -20.28 -2.95
CA TYR A 109 -6.43 -20.04 -2.37
C TYR A 109 -6.11 -18.55 -2.37
N THR A 110 -5.35 -18.09 -1.38
CA THR A 110 -4.90 -16.69 -1.33
C THR A 110 -4.16 -16.34 -2.60
N GLY A 111 -4.60 -15.27 -3.25
CA GLY A 111 -4.00 -14.75 -4.46
C GLY A 111 -3.46 -13.35 -4.27
N TYR A 112 -2.45 -13.00 -5.03
CA TYR A 112 -1.81 -11.69 -4.98
C TYR A 112 -1.74 -11.04 -6.36
N GLU A 113 -1.77 -9.72 -6.36
CA GLU A 113 -1.54 -8.89 -7.54
C GLU A 113 -0.44 -7.87 -7.25
N GLN A 114 0.28 -7.50 -8.31
CA GLN A 114 1.32 -6.50 -8.30
C GLN A 114 0.87 -5.25 -9.06
N TYR A 115 1.12 -4.09 -8.49
CA TYR A 115 0.87 -2.77 -9.08
C TYR A 115 2.17 -1.96 -9.00
N ILE A 116 2.68 -1.48 -10.14
CA ILE A 116 3.89 -0.66 -10.20
C ILE A 116 3.50 0.76 -10.55
N TYR A 117 3.90 1.69 -9.69
CA TYR A 117 3.73 3.12 -9.85
C TYR A 117 5.08 3.76 -10.13
N SER A 118 5.12 4.82 -10.94
CA SER A 118 6.37 5.52 -11.21
C SER A 118 6.23 7.04 -11.24
N VAL A 119 7.31 7.73 -10.85
CA VAL A 119 7.46 9.17 -11.01
C VAL A 119 8.91 9.51 -11.32
N GLN A 120 9.13 10.42 -12.27
CA GLN A 120 10.44 11.00 -12.52
C GLN A 120 10.58 12.31 -11.73
N VAL A 121 11.63 12.41 -10.92
CA VAL A 121 11.92 13.58 -10.09
C VAL A 121 13.33 14.07 -10.37
N SER A 122 13.49 15.39 -10.48
CA SER A 122 14.82 16.03 -10.48
C SER A 122 15.11 16.52 -9.06
N LEU A 123 16.10 15.92 -8.39
CA LEU A 123 16.52 16.37 -7.06
C LEU A 123 17.22 17.72 -7.19
N PRO A 124 16.76 18.78 -6.49
CA PRO A 124 17.25 20.13 -6.70
C PRO A 124 18.67 20.37 -6.16
N PHE A 125 19.17 19.47 -5.33
CA PHE A 125 20.44 19.62 -4.61
C PHE A 125 21.25 18.33 -4.64
N THR A 126 22.53 18.45 -4.29
CA THR A 126 23.44 17.32 -4.04
C THR A 126 23.62 17.14 -2.54
N CYS A 127 23.07 16.07 -1.99
CA CYS A 127 22.97 15.79 -0.56
C CYS A 127 23.33 14.32 -0.30
N SER A 128 23.87 14.03 0.88
CA SER A 128 24.31 12.68 1.25
C SER A 128 23.26 11.89 2.05
N ASP A 129 22.09 12.48 2.28
CA ASP A 129 21.09 12.01 3.25
C ASP A 129 19.66 12.09 2.70
N TRP A 130 19.48 11.81 1.42
CA TRP A 130 18.13 11.72 0.86
C TRP A 130 17.42 10.49 1.42
N ILE A 131 16.22 10.71 1.94
CA ILE A 131 15.26 9.67 2.30
C ILE A 131 14.10 9.78 1.31
N ILE A 132 13.85 8.68 0.61
CA ILE A 132 12.72 8.53 -0.29
C ILE A 132 11.81 7.47 0.29
N ALA A 133 10.53 7.78 0.46
CA ALA A 133 9.56 6.90 1.07
C ALA A 133 8.27 6.85 0.27
N THR A 134 7.54 5.76 0.45
CA THR A 134 6.16 5.63 -0.02
C THR A 134 5.35 4.88 1.02
N HIS A 135 4.05 5.13 1.04
CA HIS A 135 3.16 4.55 2.01
C HIS A 135 1.75 4.37 1.47
N ILE A 136 1.03 3.45 2.10
CA ILE A 136 -0.40 3.24 1.87
C ILE A 136 -1.09 2.91 3.19
N SER A 137 -2.24 3.54 3.39
CA SER A 137 -3.17 3.17 4.45
C SER A 137 -4.03 1.99 3.98
N ALA A 138 -4.10 0.87 4.68
CA ALA A 138 -3.36 0.46 5.88
C ALA A 138 -2.82 -0.98 5.72
N ARG A 139 -2.09 -1.47 6.72
CA ARG A 139 -1.54 -2.84 6.70
C ARG A 139 -2.65 -3.89 6.73
N ASN A 140 -2.28 -5.10 6.32
CA ASN A 140 -3.18 -6.25 6.36
C ASN A 140 -3.55 -6.61 7.82
N GLU A 141 -4.85 -6.62 8.12
CA GLU A 141 -5.42 -7.02 9.42
C GLU A 141 -5.11 -8.48 9.81
N ALA A 142 -4.71 -9.33 8.86
CA ALA A 142 -4.26 -10.69 9.14
C ALA A 142 -2.88 -10.75 9.84
N ILE A 143 -2.17 -9.63 9.98
CA ILE A 143 -0.89 -9.56 10.70
C ILE A 143 -1.13 -9.83 12.19
N THR A 144 -0.51 -10.89 12.73
CA THR A 144 -0.75 -11.37 14.10
C THR A 144 0.26 -10.84 15.14
N ASN A 145 1.26 -10.08 14.72
CA ASN A 145 2.32 -9.55 15.59
C ASN A 145 2.18 -8.05 15.88
N LEU A 146 1.05 -7.43 15.49
CA LEU A 146 0.69 -6.04 15.79
C LEU A 146 -0.73 -5.99 16.34
N ALA A 147 -0.99 -5.09 17.28
CA ALA A 147 -2.35 -4.79 17.72
C ALA A 147 -2.99 -3.83 16.71
N ASN A 148 -4.20 -4.12 16.24
CA ASN A 148 -4.90 -3.36 15.19
C ASN A 148 -4.02 -3.00 13.98
N PRO A 149 -3.51 -3.97 13.19
CA PRO A 149 -2.64 -3.70 12.07
C PRO A 149 -3.18 -2.65 11.08
N GLY A 150 -4.49 -2.62 10.82
CA GLY A 150 -5.11 -1.66 9.91
C GLY A 150 -5.20 -0.22 10.43
N ASP A 151 -4.76 0.04 11.67
CA ASP A 151 -4.55 1.41 12.16
C ASP A 151 -3.18 1.99 11.72
N TYR A 152 -2.33 1.17 11.08
CA TYR A 152 -0.97 1.56 10.68
C TYR A 152 -0.77 1.50 9.17
N ASP A 153 0.00 2.45 8.64
CA ASP A 153 0.41 2.45 7.25
C ASP A 153 1.42 1.33 6.95
N LEU A 154 1.32 0.77 5.75
CA LEU A 154 2.43 0.05 5.15
C LEU A 154 3.36 1.12 4.56
N TYR A 155 4.57 1.22 5.12
CA TYR A 155 5.58 2.22 4.79
C TYR A 155 6.88 1.52 4.42
N VAL A 156 7.50 1.96 3.32
CA VAL A 156 8.83 1.54 2.89
C VAL A 156 9.64 2.75 2.46
N GLU A 157 10.95 2.72 2.71
CA GLU A 157 11.86 3.79 2.35
C GLU A 157 13.18 3.26 1.80
N CYS A 158 13.88 4.11 1.05
CA CYS A 158 15.26 3.91 0.66
C CYS A 158 16.06 5.20 0.90
N HIS A 159 17.37 5.03 1.05
CA HIS A 159 18.31 6.11 1.31
C HIS A 159 19.20 6.30 0.08
N LEU A 160 19.50 7.54 -0.26
CA LEU A 160 20.27 7.93 -1.43
C LEU A 160 21.30 9.00 -1.06
N ASP A 161 22.51 8.85 -1.60
CA ASP A 161 23.58 9.85 -1.55
C ASP A 161 23.96 10.22 -2.98
N ASN A 162 23.74 11.49 -3.36
CA ASN A 162 24.16 12.02 -4.66
C ASN A 162 25.26 13.10 -4.54
N SER A 163 25.96 13.16 -3.42
CA SER A 163 27.05 14.14 -3.15
C SER A 163 28.26 13.98 -4.07
N SER A 164 28.46 12.79 -4.65
CA SER A 164 29.56 12.48 -5.57
C SER A 164 29.25 12.72 -7.04
N GLY A 165 28.06 13.24 -7.36
CA GLY A 165 27.63 13.55 -8.73
C GLY A 165 27.04 12.34 -9.46
N ILE A 166 25.76 12.05 -9.17
CA ILE A 166 24.90 11.11 -9.90
C ILE A 166 23.54 11.79 -10.18
#